data_AF-A0A3D3T2G1-F1
#
_entry.id   AF-A0A3D3T2G1-F1
#
_cell.length_a   1.000
_cell.length_b   1.000
_cell.length_c   1.000
_cell.angle_alpha   90.00
_cell.angle_beta   90.00
_cell.angle_gamma   90.00
#
_symmetry.space_group_name_H-M   'P 1'
#
loop_
_entity.id
_entity.type
_entity.pdbx_description
1 polymer ?
#
loop_
_entity_poly.entity_id
_entity_poly.type
_entity_poly.pdbx_seq_one_letter_code
_entity_poly.pdbx_strand_id
1 'polypeptide(L)' 'MGITRARQTLTMTLAARRKQFGEIFETSPSRFLEELPGDDLEREGFGEALSEEAKKQKGQQSLSALKSLFD' A
#
# COMPACT_ATOMS: atom_id res chain seq x y z
N MET A 1 -12.54 11.23 10.72
CA MET A 1 -11.91 12.53 10.38
C MET A 1 -10.73 12.42 9.42
N GLY A 2 -9.85 11.42 9.48
CA GLY A 2 -8.72 11.29 8.54
C GLY A 2 -9.10 10.77 7.15
N ILE A 3 -9.81 9.63 7.09
CA ILE A 3 -10.22 8.97 5.84
C ILE A 3 -11.06 9.90 4.95
N THR A 4 -11.99 10.65 5.55
CA THR A 4 -12.92 11.56 4.87
C THR A 4 -12.25 12.84 4.31
N ARG A 5 -10.93 12.99 4.39
CA ARG A 5 -10.20 14.14 3.83
C ARG A 5 -9.74 13.91 2.39
N ALA A 6 -9.44 12.67 2.03
CA ALA A 6 -9.06 12.35 0.66
C ALA A 6 -10.27 12.52 -0.26
N ARG A 7 -10.08 13.17 -1.41
CA ARG A 7 -11.14 13.36 -2.43
C ARG A 7 -11.03 12.38 -3.60
N GLN A 8 -9.86 11.79 -3.82
CA GLN A 8 -9.57 10.92 -4.95
C GLN A 8 -8.99 9.59 -4.45
N THR A 9 -7.78 9.64 -3.89
CA THR A 9 -7.07 8.45 -3.40
C THR A 9 -6.52 8.70 -2.00
N LEU A 10 -6.68 7.71 -1.12
CA LEU A 10 -6.07 7.70 0.21
C LEU A 10 -5.01 6.60 0.25
N THR A 11 -3.76 6.97 0.49
CA THR A 11 -2.68 6.02 0.72
C THR A 11 -2.36 5.99 2.21
N MET A 12 -2.48 4.81 2.82
CA MET A 12 -2.09 4.57 4.21
C MET A 12 -0.74 3.85 4.24
N THR A 13 0.10 4.21 5.20
CA THR A 13 1.43 3.60 5.36
C THR A 13 1.56 2.90 6.70
N LEU A 14 2.31 1.81 6.72
CA LEU A 14 2.66 1.03 7.89
C LEU A 14 4.18 0.83 7.90
N ALA A 15 4.78 0.86 9.08
CA ALA A 15 6.15 0.41 9.30
C ALA A 15 6.12 -0.92 10.06
N ALA A 16 7.11 -1.79 9.87
CA ALA A 16 7.25 -3.00 10.69
C ALA A 16 7.79 -2.67 12.10
N ARG A 17 8.63 -1.63 12.19
CA ARG A 17 9.27 -1.18 13.43
C ARG A 17 9.28 0.34 13.51
N ARG A 18 9.19 0.87 14.72
CA ARG A 18 9.25 2.31 15.01
C ARG A 18 10.23 2.58 16.15
N LYS A 19 11.05 3.61 16.00
CA LYS A 19 11.87 4.13 17.10
C LYS A 19 11.08 5.18 17.88
N GLN A 20 10.91 4.99 19.18
CA GLN A 20 10.23 5.94 20.06
C GLN A 20 11.01 6.05 21.37
N PHE A 21 11.28 7.29 21.81
CA PHE A 21 12.05 7.56 23.03
C PHE A 21 13.41 6.83 23.13
N GLY A 22 14.06 6.58 21.99
CA GLY A 22 15.36 5.90 21.93
C GLY A 22 15.28 4.39 21.73
N GLU A 23 14.12 3.77 21.98
CA GLU A 23 13.90 2.33 21.86
C GLU A 23 13.18 1.96 20.55
N ILE A 24 13.37 0.74 20.08
CA ILE A 24 12.72 0.22 18.86
C ILE A 24 11.60 -0.72 19.26
N PHE A 25 10.41 -0.45 18.74
CA PHE A 25 9.20 -1.26 18.96
C PHE A 25 8.74 -1.87 17.64
N GLU A 26 8.23 -3.10 17.72
CA GLU A 26 7.45 -3.68 16.62
C GLU A 26 6.05 -3.05 16.61
N THR A 27 5.50 -2.90 15.41
CA THR A 27 4.18 -2.27 15.23
C THR A 27 3.23 -3.20 14.51
N SER A 28 2.03 -3.33 15.03
CA SER A 28 0.94 -4.04 14.36
C SER A 28 0.18 -3.09 13.42
N PRO A 29 -0.49 -3.63 12.38
CA PRO A 29 -1.46 -2.87 11.61
C PRO A 29 -2.54 -2.23 12.50
N SER A 30 -3.09 -1.09 12.06
CA SER A 30 -4.20 -0.44 12.74
C SER A 30 -5.46 -1.29 12.60
N ARG A 31 -6.24 -1.45 13.69
CA ARG A 31 -7.54 -2.15 13.68
C ARG A 31 -8.52 -1.61 12.63
N PHE A 32 -8.42 -0.33 12.30
CA PHE A 32 -9.28 0.29 11.29
C PHE A 32 -9.09 -0.28 9.89
N LEU A 33 -7.96 -0.95 9.60
CA LEU A 33 -7.76 -1.63 8.31
C LEU A 33 -8.63 -2.88 8.18
N GLU A 34 -9.01 -3.51 9.29
CA GLU A 34 -9.89 -4.70 9.31
C GLU A 34 -11.37 -4.29 9.25
N GLU A 35 -11.69 -3.06 9.63
CA GLU A 35 -13.04 -2.49 9.58
C GLU A 35 -13.41 -1.99 8.18
N LEU A 36 -12.44 -1.85 7.26
CA LEU A 36 -12.68 -1.39 5.88
C LEU A 36 -13.10 -2.55 4.96
N PRO A 37 -13.90 -2.28 3.91
CA PRO A 37 -14.21 -3.29 2.91
C PRO A 37 -12.93 -3.80 2.23
N GLY A 38 -12.73 -5.12 2.23
CA GLY A 38 -11.51 -5.73 1.66
C GLY A 38 -11.34 -5.47 0.16
N ASP A 39 -12.46 -5.40 -0.57
CA ASP A 39 -12.46 -5.18 -2.02
C ASP A 39 -12.00 -3.76 -2.42
N ASP A 40 -12.06 -2.79 -1.49
CA ASP A 40 -11.62 -1.41 -1.69
C ASP A 40 -10.15 -1.20 -1.27
N LEU A 41 -9.49 -2.24 -0.74
CA LEU A 41 -8.13 -2.17 -0.22
C LEU A 41 -7.13 -2.83 -1.18
N GLU A 42 -6.25 -2.02 -1.75
CA GLU A 42 -5.05 -2.51 -2.41
C GLU A 42 -3.89 -2.53 -1.41
N ARG A 43 -3.27 -3.70 -1.25
CA ARG A 43 -2.11 -3.87 -0.35
C ARG A 43 -0.82 -4.00 -1.16
N GLU A 44 0.20 -3.28 -0.70
CA GLU A 44 1.52 -3.26 -1.31
C GLU A 44 2.61 -3.42 -0.24
N GLY A 45 3.60 -4.26 -0.54
CA GLY A 45 4.66 -4.59 0.40
C GLY A 45 4.26 -5.66 1.42
N PHE A 46 5.07 -5.80 2.48
CA PHE A 46 4.87 -6.76 3.57
C PHE A 46 4.70 -8.24 3.16
N GLY A 47 5.06 -8.60 1.92
CA GLY A 47 5.07 -9.98 1.45
C GLY A 47 3.70 -10.54 1.06
N GLU A 48 2.65 -9.72 1.02
CA GLU A 48 1.35 -10.18 0.55
C GLU A 48 1.37 -10.45 -0.96
N ALA A 49 0.88 -11.64 -1.33
CA ALA A 49 0.88 -12.10 -2.70
C ALA A 49 -0.31 -11.47 -3.44
N LEU A 50 -0.01 -10.47 -4.29
CA LEU A 50 -0.90 -10.14 -5.41
C LEU A 50 -1.12 -11.41 -6.26
N SER A 51 -2.29 -11.53 -6.89
CA SER A 51 -2.51 -12.59 -7.86
C SER A 51 -1.48 -12.49 -8.99
N GLU A 52 -1.07 -13.62 -9.57
CA GLU A 52 -0.09 -13.65 -10.65
C GLU A 52 -0.52 -12.79 -11.85
N GLU A 53 -1.82 -12.73 -12.11
CA GLU A 53 -2.43 -11.89 -13.14
C GLU A 53 -2.29 -10.40 -12.82
N ALA A 54 -2.59 -9.99 -11.58
CA ALA A 54 -2.45 -8.59 -11.14
C ALA A 54 -0.98 -8.15 -11.17
N LYS A 55 -0.04 -9.01 -10.74
CA LYS A 55 1.40 -8.75 -10.84
C LYS A 55 1.84 -8.52 -12.29
N LYS A 56 1.39 -9.39 -13.20
CA LYS A 56 1.76 -9.31 -14.62
C LYS A 56 1.22 -8.04 -15.27
N GLN A 57 -0.05 -7.69 -14.99
CA GLN A 57 -0.65 -6.45 -15.48
C GLN A 57 0.06 -5.21 -14.93
N LYS A 58 0.30 -5.13 -13.61
CA LYS A 58 1.01 -4.01 -12.98
C LYS A 58 2.44 -3.87 -13.51
N GLY A 59 3.13 -4.99 -13.77
CA GLY A 59 4.46 -5.02 -14.38
C GLY A 59 4.45 -4.51 -15.82
N GLN A 60 3.47 -4.92 -16.63
CA GLN A 60 3.30 -4.42 -18.00
C GLN A 60 3.01 -2.91 -18.03
N GLN A 61 2.11 -2.43 -17.17
CA GLN A 61 1.79 -1.00 -17.05
C GLN A 61 3.01 -0.17 -16.64
N SER A 62 3.79 -0.67 -15.69
CA SER A 62 5.02 -0.01 -15.24
C SER A 62 6.05 0.07 -16.37
N LEU A 63 6.22 -1.02 -17.13
CA LEU A 63 7.11 -1.05 -18.30
C LEU A 63 6.62 -0.11 -19.42
N SER A 64 5.32 -0.07 -19.70
CA SER A 64 4.78 0.84 -20.73
C SER A 64 4.95 2.30 -20.34
N ALA A 65 4.72 2.65 -19.07
CA ALA A 65 4.92 4.01 -18.56
C ALA A 65 6.39 4.43 -18.69
N LEU A 66 7.32 3.53 -18.38
CA LEU A 66 8.76 3.78 -18.58
C LEU A 66 9.11 4.00 -20.05
N LYS A 67 8.56 3.20 -20.97
CA LYS A 67 8.80 3.37 -22.41
C LYS A 67 8.29 4.71 -22.93
N SER A 68 7.08 5.12 -22.52
CA SER A 68 6.47 6.38 -22.95
C SER A 68 7.21 7.64 -22.49
N LEU A 69 8.14 7.54 -21.54
CA LEU A 69 9.00 8.66 -21.15
C LEU A 69 10.15 8.90 -22.13
N PHE A 70 10.47 7.93 -23.00
CA PHE A 70 11.58 7.97 -23.95
C PHE A 70 11.13 8.06 -25.42
N ASP A 71 9.82 8.09 -25.66
CA ASP A 71 9.19 8.38 -26.96
C ASP A 71 8.87 9.88 -27.07
#